data_AF-A0A177G8I7-F1
#
_entry.id   AF-A0A177G8I7-F1
#
_cell.length_a   1.000
_cell.length_b   1.000
_cell.length_c   1.000
_cell.angle_alpha   90.00
_cell.angle_beta   90.00
_cell.angle_gamma   90.00
#
_symmetry.space_group_name_H-M   'P 1'
#
loop_
_entity.id
_entity.type
_entity.pdbx_description
1 polymer ?
#
loop_
_entity_poly.entity_id
_entity_poly.type
_entity_poly.pdbx_seq_one_letter_code
_entity_poly.pdbx_strand_id
1 'polypeptide(L)' 'MVLADKKQRVQATVSPDGTLVSGDKRGSIHKMGAMLTNAPSCNGWTFWHFERDGVWLPLDVLRQESLVQSGRGASNVISV' A
#
# COMPACT_ATOMS: atom_id res chain seq x y z
N MET A 1 -6.11 5.59 7.52
CA MET A 1 -5.71 6.04 6.16
C MET A 1 -6.54 5.29 5.13
N VAL A 2 -7.04 5.97 4.11
CA VAL A 2 -7.73 5.35 2.97
C VAL A 2 -6.73 5.19 1.83
N LEU A 3 -6.75 4.03 1.18
CA LEU A 3 -6.04 3.74 -0.05
C LEU A 3 -7.03 3.57 -1.19
N ALA A 4 -6.64 3.97 -2.39
CA ALA A 4 -7.40 3.76 -3.61
C ALA A 4 -6.50 3.25 -4.74
N ASP A 5 -7.06 2.66 -5.79
CA ASP A 5 -6.29 2.45 -7.01
C ASP A 5 -6.02 3.80 -7.72
N LYS A 6 -5.14 3.81 -8.73
CA LYS A 6 -4.79 5.03 -9.48
C LYS A 6 -6.00 5.78 -10.04
N LYS A 7 -7.08 5.07 -10.39
CA LYS A 7 -8.31 5.67 -10.95
C LYS A 7 -9.39 5.90 -9.89
N GLN A 8 -9.11 5.64 -8.62
CA GLN A 8 -10.02 5.77 -7.48
C GLN A 8 -11.35 5.01 -7.62
N ARG A 9 -11.34 3.90 -8.36
CA ARG A 9 -12.48 2.98 -8.56
C ARG A 9 -12.63 2.00 -7.42
N VAL A 10 -11.50 1.62 -6.82
CA VAL A 10 -11.41 0.65 -5.73
C VAL A 10 -10.80 1.34 -4.54
N GLN A 11 -11.40 1.16 -3.36
CA GLN A 11 -10.93 1.76 -2.12
C GLN A 11 -10.84 0.72 -1.00
N ALA A 12 -9.88 0.92 -0.11
CA ALA A 12 -9.72 0.13 1.11
C ALA A 12 -9.13 0.98 2.24
N THR A 13 -9.49 0.68 3.48
CA THR A 13 -8.97 1.37 4.67
C THR A 13 -7.86 0.55 5.30
N VAL A 14 -6.75 1.19 5.66
CA VAL A 14 -5.66 0.57 6.41
C VAL A 14 -6.08 0.38 7.86
N SER A 15 -6.03 -0.86 8.34
CA SER A 15 -6.22 -1.23 9.74
C SER A 15 -4.94 -1.06 10.56
N PRO A 16 -5.02 -0.96 11.91
CA PRO A 16 -3.84 -0.82 12.77
C PRO A 16 -2.83 -1.97 12.67
N ASP A 17 -3.28 -3.15 12.25
CA ASP A 17 -2.46 -4.35 12.03
C ASP A 17 -1.73 -4.36 10.67
N GLY A 18 -1.88 -3.31 9.86
CA GLY A 18 -1.28 -3.21 8.53
C GLY A 18 -2.05 -3.92 7.41
N THR A 19 -3.21 -4.53 7.70
CA THR A 19 -4.10 -5.09 6.67
C THR A 19 -5.01 -4.03 6.05
N LEU A 20 -5.54 -4.31 4.86
CA LEU A 20 -6.55 -3.49 4.19
C LEU A 20 -7.94 -4.10 4.39
N VAL A 21 -8.93 -3.23 4.57
CA VAL A 21 -10.34 -3.59 4.74
C VAL A 21 -11.18 -2.87 3.68
N SER A 22 -12.04 -3.60 2.99
CA SER A 22 -13.02 -3.04 2.04
C SER A 22 -14.32 -3.84 2.13
N GLY A 23 -15.37 -3.23 2.69
CA GLY A 23 -16.59 -3.94 3.07
C GLY A 23 -16.32 -5.04 4.10
N ASP A 24 -16.72 -6.27 3.77
CA ASP A 24 -16.51 -7.49 4.55
C ASP A 24 -15.16 -8.18 4.27
N LYS A 25 -14.38 -7.68 3.31
CA LYS A 25 -13.09 -8.26 2.91
C LYS A 25 -11.94 -7.64 3.70
N ARG A 26 -11.03 -8.50 4.17
CA ARG A 26 -9.77 -8.13 4.84
C ARG A 26 -8.60 -8.92 4.26
N GLY A 27 -7.46 -8.27 4.06
CA GLY A 27 -6.24 -8.96 3.66
C GLY A 27 -5.03 -8.03 3.53
N SER A 28 -3.88 -8.59 3.17
CA SER A 28 -2.69 -7.80 2.84
C SER A 28 -2.92 -6.91 1.61
N ILE A 29 -2.05 -5.93 1.38
CA ILE A 29 -2.13 -5.03 0.20
C ILE A 29 -2.18 -5.80 -1.13
N HIS A 30 -1.47 -6.92 -1.23
CA HIS A 30 -1.44 -7.79 -2.42
C HIS A 30 -2.73 -8.59 -2.56
N LYS A 31 -3.17 -9.24 -1.48
CA LYS A 31 -4.39 -10.06 -1.46
C LYS A 31 -5.63 -9.21 -1.76
N MET A 32 -5.73 -8.04 -1.15
CA MET A 32 -6.86 -7.14 -1.34
C MET A 32 -6.89 -6.54 -2.75
N GLY A 33 -5.74 -6.15 -3.30
CA GLY A 33 -5.67 -5.69 -4.69
C GLY A 33 -6.11 -6.76 -5.70
N ALA A 34 -5.65 -8.00 -5.53
CA ALA A 34 -6.05 -9.14 -6.35
C ALA A 34 -7.56 -9.44 -6.22
N MET A 35 -8.07 -9.50 -4.99
CA MET A 35 -9.49 -9.78 -4.71
C MET A 35 -10.45 -8.74 -5.27
N LEU A 36 -10.12 -7.45 -5.19
CA LEU A 36 -11.00 -6.37 -5.63
C LEU A 36 -10.95 -6.15 -7.14
N THR A 37 -9.90 -6.61 -7.81
CA THR A 37 -9.76 -6.54 -9.28
C THR A 37 -10.06 -7.86 -9.99
N ASN A 38 -10.40 -8.91 -9.23
CA ASN A 38 -10.58 -10.28 -9.74
C ASN A 38 -9.36 -10.78 -10.54
N ALA A 39 -8.16 -10.45 -10.06
CA ALA A 39 -6.89 -10.87 -10.66
C ALA A 39 -6.26 -12.02 -9.85
N PRO A 40 -5.44 -12.90 -10.46
CA PRO A 40 -4.77 -13.97 -9.74
C PRO A 40 -3.69 -13.45 -8.77
N SER A 41 -3.14 -12.26 -9.03
CA SER A 41 -2.14 -11.60 -8.20
C SER A 41 -2.20 -10.08 -8.40
N CYS A 42 -1.59 -9.33 -7.48
CA CYS A 42 -1.50 -7.88 -7.55
C CYS A 42 -0.25 -7.41 -6.80
N ASN A 43 0.57 -6.56 -7.42
CA ASN A 43 1.64 -5.85 -6.72
C ASN A 43 1.02 -4.66 -5.94
N GLY A 44 0.76 -4.86 -4.65
CA GLY A 44 0.04 -3.89 -3.83
C GLY A 44 0.78 -2.56 -3.64
N TRP A 45 2.11 -2.56 -3.71
CA TRP A 45 2.93 -1.36 -3.50
C TRP A 45 2.71 -0.29 -4.57
N THR A 46 2.55 -0.70 -5.83
CA THR A 46 2.32 0.22 -6.96
C THR A 46 0.86 0.37 -7.33
N PHE A 47 0.02 -0.60 -6.93
CA PHE A 47 -1.42 -0.56 -7.18
C PHE A 47 -2.13 0.47 -6.28
N TRP A 48 -1.88 0.39 -4.97
CA TRP A 48 -2.53 1.26 -4.00
C TRP A 48 -1.87 2.63 -3.96
N HIS A 49 -2.70 3.65 -3.88
CA HIS A 49 -2.33 5.05 -3.75
C HIS A 49 -2.96 5.62 -2.49
N PHE A 50 -2.25 6.52 -1.84
CA PHE A 50 -2.76 7.34 -0.73
C PHE A 50 -2.79 8.80 -1.17
N GLU A 51 -3.66 9.58 -0.56
CA GLU A 51 -3.70 11.02 -0.77
C GLU A 51 -2.72 11.71 0.19
N ARG A 52 -1.90 12.60 -0.36
CA ARG A 52 -1.07 13.56 0.38
C ARG A 52 -1.12 14.89 -0.34
N ASP A 53 -1.53 15.94 0.36
CA ASP A 53 -1.62 17.31 -0.18
C ASP A 53 -2.44 17.40 -1.48
N GLY A 54 -3.56 16.67 -1.56
CA GLY A 54 -4.43 16.63 -2.73
C GLY A 54 -3.90 15.78 -3.90
N VAL A 55 -2.74 15.14 -3.76
CA VAL A 55 -2.12 14.30 -4.79
C VAL A 55 -2.16 12.84 -4.39
N TRP A 56 -2.53 11.97 -5.33
CA TRP A 56 -2.53 10.53 -5.14
C TRP A 56 -1.17 9.94 -5.51
N LEU A 57 -0.47 9.42 -4.52
CA LEU A 57 0.87 8.84 -4.64
C LEU A 57 0.84 7.34 -4.39
N PRO A 58 1.64 6.53 -5.12
CA PRO A 58 1.68 5.09 -4.88
C PRO A 58 2.24 4.79 -3.49
N LEU A 59 1.73 3.74 -2.86
CA LEU A 59 2.11 3.32 -1.51
C LEU A 59 3.62 3.02 -1.40
N ASP A 60 4.26 2.63 -2.51
CA ASP A 60 5.71 2.44 -2.61
C ASP A 60 6.53 3.67 -2.17
N VAL A 61 5.98 4.88 -2.29
CA VAL A 61 6.62 6.11 -1.80
C VAL A 61 6.87 6.03 -0.29
N LEU A 62 5.89 5.57 0.49
CA LEU A 62 6.04 5.43 1.95
C LEU A 62 7.10 4.37 2.29
N ARG A 63 7.19 3.30 1.51
CA ARG A 63 8.22 2.28 1.68
C ARG A 63 9.61 2.89 1.49
N GLN A 64 9.80 3.65 0.41
CA GLN A 64 11.08 4.32 0.13
C GLN A 64 11.43 5.35 1.22
N GLU A 65 10.47 6.15 1.68
CA GLU A 65 10.66 7.10 2.80
C GLU A 65 11.12 6.39 4.09
N SER A 66 10.49 5.25 4.42
CA SER A 66 10.87 4.46 5.59
C SER A 66 12.28 3.88 5.51
N LEU A 67 12.74 3.49 4.31
CA LEU A 67 14.09 3.00 4.07
C LEU A 67 15.13 4.12 4.20
N VAL A 68 14.84 5.31 3.69
CA VAL A 68 15.69 6.50 3.84
C VAL A 68 15.80 6.90 5.31
N GLN A 69 14.69 6.88 6.05
CA GLN A 69 14.68 7.20 7.47
C GLN A 69 15.45 6.16 8.30
N SER A 70 15.31 4.87 7.97
CA SER A 70 16.07 3.79 8.61
C SER A 70 17.57 3.86 8.26
N GLY A 71 17.91 4.35 7.07
CA GLY A 71 19.29 4.54 6.61
C GLY A 71 20.03 5.72 7.26
N ARG A 72 19.34 6.65 7.93
CA ARG A 72 20.00 7.69 8.76
C ARG A 72 20.52 7.18 10.11
N GLY A 73 20.41 5.86 10.38
CA GLY A 73 20.87 5.24 11.63
C GLY A 73 21.57 3.88 11.48
N ALA A 74 21.73 3.31 10.29
CA ALA A 74 22.49 2.07 10.13
C ALA A 74 23.00 1.91 8.69
N SER A 75 24.32 1.92 8.53
CA SER A 75 24.96 1.10 7.49
C SER A 75 24.59 -0.36 7.73
N ASN A 76 24.38 -1.05 6.61
CA ASN A 76 24.35 -2.50 6.41
C ASN A 76 22.97 -3.18 6.40
N VAL A 77 22.62 -3.68 5.19
CA VAL A 77 21.71 -4.80 4.83
C VAL A 77 20.27 -4.75 5.40
N ILE A 78 19.24 -4.96 4.59
CA ILE A 78 18.78 -6.29 4.19
C ILE A 78 17.95 -6.16 2.90
N SER A 79 18.37 -6.91 1.87
CA SER A 79 17.50 -7.33 0.78
C SER A 79 16.43 -8.27 1.33
N VAL A 80 15.17 -7.94 1.07
CA VAL A 80 14.04 -8.89 1.02
C VAL A 80 13.24 -8.64 -0.24
#